data_AF-A0A1G8QFD2-F1
#
_entry.id   AF-A0A1G8QFD2-F1
#
_cell.length_a   1.000
_cell.length_b   1.000
_cell.length_c   1.000
_cell.angle_alpha   90.00
_cell.angle_beta   90.00
_cell.angle_gamma   90.00
#
_symmetry.space_group_name_H-M   'P 1'
#
loop_
_entity.id
_entity.type
_entity.pdbx_description
1 polymer ?
#
loop_
_entity_poly.entity_id
_entity_poly.type
_entity_poly.pdbx_seq_one_letter_code
_entity_poly.pdbx_strand_id
1 'polypeptide(L)'
;LSAAGSRNHHPNGNQPDHALTITLDQSDRAAQRSLAEYIVRRKVVLDFIEILLEKVQDDTRDSSYQREDILHSFICPLRVKTIDGGGSKVEPAASHDLWIVDERLTFAQYFSSDVEFRKLSEAVESDERPDVLIFDYVHGLRQTEEPSKVLLVEFKRPGRTSYTDDENPQFQVERYVKQLQSGGLSDVRGRPISLDQNTIFYCYIVADIVGKMDTWTYSWQRTADGRGRIYRPNNGFHGSIELLGWDQLISDARARNQAFFDKAGISGESFFSSL
;
A
#
# COMPACT_ATOMS: atom_id res chain seq x y z
N LEU A 1 -64.30 19.71 -55.15
CA LEU A 1 -64.56 19.02 -53.85
C LEU A 1 -63.49 17.95 -53.69
N SER A 2 -62.39 18.30 -53.01
CA SER A 2 -61.97 17.72 -51.71
C SER A 2 -61.32 16.33 -51.88
N ALA A 3 -60.00 16.27 -52.06
CA ALA A 3 -58.98 16.09 -51.01
C ALA A 3 -58.74 14.60 -50.67
N ALA A 4 -57.61 14.06 -51.17
CA ALA A 4 -57.03 12.80 -50.72
C ALA A 4 -55.50 12.93 -50.78
N GLY A 5 -54.92 13.59 -49.77
CA GLY A 5 -53.50 13.57 -49.50
C GLY A 5 -53.18 12.40 -48.58
N SER A 6 -52.76 11.27 -49.14
CA SER A 6 -52.20 10.16 -48.36
C SER A 6 -50.73 10.45 -48.09
N ARG A 7 -50.41 10.98 -46.90
CA ARG A 7 -49.06 10.91 -46.32
C ARG A 7 -49.06 9.78 -45.31
N ASN A 8 -48.60 8.60 -45.74
CA ASN A 8 -48.12 7.60 -44.81
C ASN A 8 -46.81 8.12 -44.20
N HIS A 9 -46.91 8.61 -42.96
CA HIS A 9 -45.74 8.86 -42.12
C HIS A 9 -45.28 7.51 -41.58
N HIS A 10 -44.14 7.01 -42.08
CA HIS A 10 -43.40 5.96 -41.38
C HIS A 10 -42.92 6.53 -40.04
N PRO A 11 -43.21 5.91 -38.89
CA PRO A 11 -42.44 6.16 -37.69
C PRO A 11 -41.19 5.29 -37.80
N ASN A 12 -40.13 5.82 -38.41
CA ASN A 12 -38.81 5.23 -38.32
C ASN A 12 -37.87 6.27 -37.70
N GLY A 13 -37.56 6.09 -36.42
CA GLY A 13 -36.59 6.88 -35.68
C GLY A 13 -36.85 6.85 -34.18
N ASN A 14 -35.85 6.39 -33.41
CA ASN A 14 -35.72 6.53 -31.95
C ASN A 14 -36.35 5.48 -31.02
N GLN A 15 -36.10 4.20 -31.26
CA GLN A 15 -36.08 3.18 -30.20
C GLN A 15 -34.69 2.80 -29.64
N PRO A 16 -33.55 2.88 -30.37
CA PRO A 16 -32.26 2.50 -29.81
C PRO A 16 -31.72 3.52 -28.79
N ASP A 17 -31.96 4.81 -28.99
CA ASP A 17 -31.45 5.87 -28.09
C ASP A 17 -32.01 5.77 -26.67
N HIS A 18 -33.31 5.48 -26.51
CA HIS A 18 -33.93 5.39 -25.18
C HIS A 18 -33.45 4.16 -24.39
N ALA A 19 -33.23 3.03 -25.07
CA ALA A 19 -32.67 1.84 -24.43
C ALA A 19 -31.21 2.09 -24.01
N LEU A 20 -30.42 2.74 -24.87
CA LEU A 20 -29.04 3.13 -24.57
C LEU A 20 -28.97 4.10 -23.39
N THR A 21 -29.83 5.11 -23.31
CA THR A 21 -29.88 6.04 -22.16
C THR A 21 -30.21 5.32 -20.85
N ILE A 22 -31.18 4.40 -20.85
CA ILE A 22 -31.50 3.60 -19.65
C ILE A 22 -30.30 2.75 -19.23
N THR A 23 -29.61 2.10 -20.18
CA THR A 23 -28.45 1.27 -19.87
C THR A 23 -27.27 2.10 -19.34
N LEU A 24 -27.05 3.29 -19.88
CA LEU A 24 -26.04 4.24 -19.37
C LEU A 24 -26.37 4.69 -17.94
N ASP A 25 -27.61 5.09 -17.67
CA ASP A 25 -28.05 5.49 -16.32
C ASP A 25 -27.89 4.34 -15.31
N GLN A 26 -28.19 3.10 -15.72
CA GLN A 26 -28.00 1.91 -14.89
C GLN A 26 -26.52 1.63 -14.61
N SER A 27 -25.66 1.77 -15.62
CA SER A 27 -24.21 1.64 -15.49
C SER A 27 -23.64 2.70 -14.54
N ASP A 28 -24.06 3.95 -14.70
CA ASP A 28 -23.61 5.06 -13.85
C ASP A 28 -24.03 4.86 -12.40
N ARG A 29 -25.26 4.40 -12.15
CA ARG A 29 -25.73 4.05 -10.81
C ARG A 29 -24.95 2.89 -10.21
N ALA A 30 -24.60 1.88 -11.00
CA ALA A 30 -23.77 0.77 -10.53
C ALA A 30 -22.36 1.26 -10.15
N ALA A 31 -21.73 2.07 -11.00
CA ALA A 31 -20.43 2.66 -10.74
C ALA A 31 -20.42 3.55 -9.47
N GLN A 32 -21.46 4.37 -9.29
CA GLN A 32 -21.63 5.19 -8.08
C GLN A 32 -21.75 4.34 -6.81
N ARG A 33 -22.46 3.22 -6.86
CA ARG A 33 -22.57 2.29 -5.71
C ARG A 33 -21.24 1.65 -5.38
N SER A 34 -20.51 1.13 -6.37
CA SER A 34 -19.19 0.54 -6.15
C SER A 34 -18.19 1.56 -5.61
N LEU A 35 -18.23 2.81 -6.07
CA LEU A 35 -17.41 3.88 -5.51
C LEU A 35 -17.79 4.19 -4.06
N ALA A 36 -19.09 4.28 -3.74
CA ALA A 36 -19.54 4.51 -2.37
C ALA A 36 -19.10 3.37 -1.43
N GLU A 37 -19.25 2.11 -1.84
CA GLU A 37 -18.78 0.94 -1.10
C GLU A 37 -17.26 1.00 -0.86
N TYR A 38 -16.50 1.39 -1.87
CA TYR A 38 -15.04 1.54 -1.77
C TYR A 38 -14.64 2.62 -0.76
N ILE A 39 -15.30 3.78 -0.80
CA ILE A 39 -15.06 4.90 0.12
C ILE A 39 -15.42 4.48 1.56
N VAL A 40 -16.57 3.84 1.75
CA VAL A 40 -16.99 3.33 3.07
C VAL A 40 -15.97 2.32 3.61
N ARG A 41 -15.51 1.37 2.79
CA ARG A 41 -14.48 0.40 3.20
C ARG A 41 -13.23 1.11 3.69
N ARG A 42 -12.70 2.07 2.91
CA ARG A 42 -11.49 2.80 3.28
C ARG A 42 -11.65 3.55 4.61
N LYS A 43 -12.81 4.18 4.81
CA LYS A 43 -13.12 4.83 6.08
C LYS A 43 -13.12 3.84 7.25
N VAL A 44 -13.82 2.73 7.10
CA VAL A 44 -13.88 1.68 8.13
C VAL A 44 -12.47 1.18 8.48
N VAL A 45 -11.62 0.94 7.48
CA VAL A 45 -10.22 0.54 7.69
C VAL A 45 -9.44 1.60 8.48
N LEU A 46 -9.57 2.89 8.14
CA LEU A 46 -8.90 3.98 8.86
C LEU A 46 -9.39 4.10 10.30
N ASP A 47 -10.71 4.02 10.51
CA ASP A 47 -11.29 4.10 11.84
C ASP A 47 -10.86 2.89 12.71
N PHE A 48 -10.70 1.69 12.12
CA PHE A 48 -10.20 0.52 12.83
C PHE A 48 -8.71 0.61 13.16
N ILE A 49 -7.86 1.06 12.24
CA ILE A 49 -6.42 1.14 12.50
C ILE A 49 -6.08 2.19 13.57
N GLU A 50 -6.85 3.28 13.66
CA GLU A 50 -6.73 4.25 14.76
C GLU A 50 -6.98 3.59 16.11
N ILE A 51 -8.08 2.84 16.24
CA ILE A 51 -8.39 2.09 17.47
C ILE A 51 -7.30 1.06 17.80
N LEU A 52 -6.75 0.39 16.78
CA LEU A 52 -5.67 -0.57 16.98
C LEU A 52 -4.39 0.13 17.43
N LEU A 53 -4.07 1.29 16.87
CA LEU A 53 -2.90 2.07 17.26
C LEU A 53 -3.00 2.51 18.72
N GLU A 54 -4.15 3.07 19.12
CA GLU A 54 -4.43 3.46 20.52
C GLU A 54 -4.23 2.28 21.47
N LYS A 55 -4.82 1.11 21.14
CA LYS A 55 -4.67 -0.11 21.96
C LYS A 55 -3.23 -0.59 22.06
N VAL A 56 -2.46 -0.50 20.98
CA VAL A 56 -1.05 -0.91 20.94
C VAL A 56 -0.17 0.05 21.76
N GLN A 57 -0.50 1.33 21.78
CA GLN A 57 0.17 2.36 22.59
C GLN A 57 -0.18 2.23 24.08
N ASP A 58 -1.44 1.93 24.43
CA ASP A 58 -1.92 1.81 25.81
C ASP A 58 -1.50 0.53 26.52
N ASP A 59 -1.28 -0.57 25.79
CA ASP A 59 -0.75 -1.79 26.38
C ASP A 59 0.68 -1.50 26.88
N THR A 60 0.99 -1.79 28.14
CA THR A 60 2.33 -1.58 28.73
C THR A 60 3.13 -2.89 28.87
N ARG A 61 2.56 -4.03 28.45
CA ARG A 61 3.20 -5.35 28.55
C ARG A 61 4.22 -5.58 27.43
N ASP A 62 5.47 -5.81 27.81
CA ASP A 62 6.66 -5.76 26.94
C ASP A 62 6.82 -6.97 25.97
N SER A 63 5.76 -7.36 25.24
CA SER A 63 5.89 -8.25 24.09
C SER A 63 6.21 -7.42 22.83
N SER A 64 7.49 -7.03 22.70
CA SER A 64 7.98 -6.15 21.63
C SER A 64 7.59 -6.61 20.22
N TYR A 65 7.69 -7.92 19.94
CA TYR A 65 7.40 -8.50 18.62
C TYR A 65 5.90 -8.60 18.31
N GLN A 66 5.06 -8.90 19.29
CA GLN A 66 3.62 -9.15 19.03
C GLN A 66 2.84 -7.89 18.60
N ARG A 67 3.39 -6.70 18.81
CA ARG A 67 2.70 -5.42 18.55
C ARG A 67 2.93 -4.89 17.15
N GLU A 68 4.14 -5.05 16.65
CA GLU A 68 4.48 -4.77 15.25
C GLU A 68 3.65 -5.67 14.34
N ASP A 69 3.62 -6.97 14.66
CA ASP A 69 2.85 -7.99 13.95
C ASP A 69 1.37 -7.62 13.80
N ILE A 70 0.73 -6.98 14.80
CA ILE A 70 -0.70 -6.66 14.74
C ILE A 70 -0.99 -5.59 13.69
N LEU A 71 -0.29 -4.45 13.75
CA LEU A 71 -0.53 -3.34 12.82
C LEU A 71 -0.03 -3.70 11.41
N HIS A 72 1.13 -4.34 11.32
CA HIS A 72 1.66 -4.87 10.06
C HIS A 72 0.69 -5.88 9.43
N SER A 73 0.22 -6.88 10.19
CA SER A 73 -0.74 -7.88 9.68
C SER A 73 -2.10 -7.27 9.32
N PHE A 74 -2.49 -6.16 9.95
CA PHE A 74 -3.70 -5.46 9.58
C PHE A 74 -3.56 -4.76 8.22
N ILE A 75 -2.47 -4.03 8.00
CA ILE A 75 -2.21 -3.32 6.72
C ILE A 75 -1.90 -4.32 5.60
N CYS A 76 -1.10 -5.35 5.90
CA CYS A 76 -0.59 -6.31 4.93
C CYS A 76 -0.68 -7.74 5.49
N PRO A 77 -1.88 -8.35 5.50
CA PRO A 77 -2.04 -9.71 6.01
C PRO A 77 -1.28 -10.71 5.16
N LEU A 78 -0.38 -11.48 5.77
CA LEU A 78 0.28 -12.61 5.13
C LEU A 78 -0.60 -13.86 5.30
N ARG A 79 -0.96 -14.54 4.20
CA ARG A 79 -1.64 -15.85 4.25
C ARG A 79 -0.68 -16.96 3.93
N VAL A 80 -0.32 -17.71 4.96
CA VAL A 80 0.44 -18.95 4.85
C VAL A 80 -0.54 -20.10 4.67
N LYS A 81 -0.57 -20.74 3.49
CA LYS A 81 -1.29 -22.00 3.28
C LYS A 81 -0.31 -23.16 3.44
N THR A 82 -0.53 -23.99 4.46
CA THR A 82 0.10 -25.31 4.53
C THR A 82 -0.52 -26.20 3.46
N ILE A 83 0.33 -26.79 2.60
CA ILE A 83 -0.07 -27.82 1.65
C ILE A 83 0.07 -29.18 2.36
N ASP A 84 -0.93 -30.05 2.20
CA ASP A 84 -0.86 -31.43 2.67
C ASP A 84 0.37 -32.13 2.04
N GLY A 85 1.36 -32.46 2.87
CA GLY A 85 2.67 -32.96 2.43
C GLY A 85 3.89 -32.23 3.00
N GLY A 86 3.69 -31.23 3.89
CA GLY A 86 4.79 -30.60 4.63
C GLY A 86 5.42 -29.38 3.95
N GLY A 87 4.84 -28.90 2.86
CA GLY A 87 5.21 -27.63 2.22
C GLY A 87 4.31 -26.49 2.71
N SER A 88 4.88 -25.32 2.96
CA SER A 88 4.14 -24.09 3.20
C SER A 88 4.22 -23.20 1.96
N LYS A 89 3.07 -22.75 1.44
CA LYS A 89 3.00 -21.79 0.33
C LYS A 89 2.34 -20.52 0.84
N VAL A 90 3.06 -19.42 0.82
CA VAL A 90 2.49 -18.10 1.08
C VAL A 90 1.79 -17.66 -0.20
N GLU A 91 0.48 -17.45 -0.12
CA GLU A 91 -0.28 -16.84 -1.21
C GLU A 91 -0.55 -15.38 -0.85
N PRO A 92 -0.47 -14.44 -1.82
CA PRO A 92 -0.90 -13.08 -1.58
C PRO A 92 -2.32 -13.10 -1.01
N ALA A 93 -2.55 -12.42 0.12
CA ALA A 93 -3.91 -12.20 0.56
C ALA A 93 -4.58 -11.35 -0.53
N ALA A 94 -5.79 -11.73 -0.93
CA ALA A 94 -6.55 -11.03 -1.96
C ALA A 94 -6.92 -9.57 -1.57
N SER A 95 -6.52 -9.11 -0.38
CA SER A 95 -6.78 -7.78 0.15
C SER A 95 -5.65 -7.34 1.09
N HIS A 96 -5.03 -6.20 0.76
CA HIS A 96 -4.17 -5.41 1.64
C HIS A 96 -4.69 -3.97 1.68
N ASP A 97 -4.21 -3.17 2.62
CA ASP A 97 -4.56 -1.77 2.79
C ASP A 97 -3.33 -0.84 2.73
N LEU A 98 -2.29 -1.26 2.01
CA LEU A 98 -1.05 -0.48 1.74
C LEU A 98 -1.26 0.91 1.15
N TRP A 99 -2.45 1.23 0.64
CA TRP A 99 -2.83 2.59 0.24
C TRP A 99 -2.79 3.60 1.42
N ILE A 100 -2.84 3.10 2.65
CA ILE A 100 -2.58 3.86 3.88
C ILE A 100 -1.17 4.46 3.84
N VAL A 101 -0.18 3.70 3.37
CA VAL A 101 1.21 4.17 3.24
C VAL A 101 1.35 5.10 2.04
N ASP A 102 0.94 4.63 0.87
CA ASP A 102 1.00 5.40 -0.36
C ASP A 102 -0.11 4.95 -1.33
N GLU A 103 -0.87 5.90 -1.87
CA GLU A 103 -1.99 5.62 -2.79
C GLU A 103 -1.57 4.82 -4.04
N ARG A 104 -0.30 4.93 -4.48
CA ARG A 104 0.27 4.12 -5.58
C ARG A 104 0.22 2.63 -5.28
N LEU A 105 0.16 2.25 -4.01
CA LEU A 105 0.09 0.86 -3.56
C LEU A 105 -1.33 0.28 -3.56
N THR A 106 -2.36 1.05 -3.95
CA THR A 106 -3.77 0.61 -3.92
C THR A 106 -4.02 -0.70 -4.66
N PHE A 107 -3.39 -0.90 -5.81
CA PHE A 107 -3.54 -2.10 -6.63
C PHE A 107 -2.24 -2.92 -6.68
N ALA A 108 -1.34 -2.69 -5.72
CA ALA A 108 -0.07 -3.40 -5.67
C ALA A 108 -0.33 -4.90 -5.54
N GLN A 109 0.21 -5.67 -6.47
CA GLN A 109 0.38 -7.10 -6.24
C GLN A 109 1.68 -7.23 -5.45
N TYR A 110 1.60 -7.22 -4.12
CA TYR A 110 2.80 -7.33 -3.29
C TYR A 110 3.40 -8.73 -3.41
N PHE A 111 4.73 -8.80 -3.49
CA PHE A 111 5.48 -10.04 -3.58
C PHE A 111 6.04 -10.32 -2.20
N SER A 112 5.27 -11.03 -1.37
CA SER A 112 5.82 -11.67 -0.17
C SER A 112 5.54 -13.15 -0.30
N SER A 113 6.56 -13.93 -0.66
CA SER A 113 6.48 -15.36 -0.44
C SER A 113 7.73 -15.83 0.29
N ASP A 114 7.54 -16.36 1.50
CA ASP A 114 8.56 -17.11 2.23
C ASP A 114 9.19 -18.22 1.39
N VAL A 115 8.56 -18.66 0.30
CA VAL A 115 9.09 -19.70 -0.60
C VAL A 115 10.15 -19.14 -1.56
N GLU A 116 10.04 -17.88 -1.98
CA GLU A 116 11.01 -17.19 -2.85
C GLU A 116 12.02 -16.40 -2.03
N PHE A 117 11.63 -15.87 -0.87
CA PHE A 117 12.57 -15.30 0.09
C PHE A 117 13.46 -16.36 0.74
N ARG A 118 12.99 -17.62 0.85
CA ARG A 118 13.86 -18.74 1.26
C ARG A 118 14.93 -19.05 0.20
N LYS A 119 14.68 -18.78 -1.08
CA LYS A 119 15.72 -18.84 -2.13
C LYS A 119 16.66 -17.63 -2.11
N LEU A 120 16.16 -16.46 -1.71
CA LEU A 120 17.01 -15.29 -1.38
C LEU A 120 17.89 -15.54 -0.15
N SER A 121 17.38 -16.24 0.87
CA SER A 121 18.11 -16.64 2.08
C SER A 121 18.96 -17.90 1.88
N GLU A 122 18.77 -18.66 0.81
CA GLU A 122 19.72 -19.72 0.42
C GLU A 122 20.99 -19.12 -0.20
N ALA A 123 20.94 -17.89 -0.73
CA ALA A 123 22.10 -17.15 -1.23
C ALA A 123 22.86 -16.38 -0.12
N VAL A 124 22.24 -16.17 1.05
CA VAL A 124 22.82 -15.45 2.21
C VAL A 124 22.27 -16.05 3.49
N GLU A 125 23.13 -16.55 4.38
CA GLU A 125 22.83 -17.01 5.74
C GLU A 125 22.27 -15.88 6.65
N SER A 126 21.11 -15.31 6.32
CA SER A 126 20.47 -14.25 7.13
C SER A 126 18.95 -14.40 7.13
N ASP A 127 18.37 -14.38 8.32
CA ASP A 127 16.92 -14.49 8.60
C ASP A 127 16.18 -13.14 8.48
N GLU A 128 16.83 -12.07 8.00
CA GLU A 128 16.23 -10.72 7.94
C GLU A 128 15.33 -10.57 6.70
N ARG A 129 14.06 -10.19 6.92
CA ARG A 129 13.02 -10.05 5.90
C ARG A 129 12.34 -8.67 5.97
N PRO A 130 12.13 -7.97 4.83
CA PRO A 130 11.39 -6.72 4.84
C PRO A 130 9.92 -7.01 5.06
N ASP A 131 9.23 -6.11 5.76
CA ASP A 131 7.81 -6.28 6.05
C ASP A 131 6.95 -6.28 4.78
N VAL A 132 7.27 -5.38 3.84
CA VAL A 132 6.58 -5.29 2.55
C VAL A 132 7.55 -4.88 1.45
N LEU A 133 7.59 -5.70 0.40
CA LEU A 133 8.37 -5.43 -0.81
C LEU A 133 7.46 -5.48 -2.05
N ILE A 134 7.48 -4.39 -2.82
CA ILE A 134 6.62 -4.22 -3.99
C ILE A 134 7.48 -3.74 -5.16
N PHE A 135 7.53 -4.55 -6.20
CA PHE A 135 8.09 -4.15 -7.48
C PHE A 135 6.99 -3.49 -8.29
N ASP A 136 7.20 -2.24 -8.69
CA ASP A 136 6.33 -1.63 -9.67
C ASP A 136 6.55 -2.36 -10.99
N TYR A 137 5.49 -3.02 -11.46
CA TYR A 137 5.21 -3.05 -12.88
C TYR A 137 3.70 -3.23 -13.05
N VAL A 138 3.01 -2.09 -13.14
CA VAL A 138 1.68 -1.97 -13.75
C VAL A 138 1.68 -2.85 -15.01
N HIS A 139 1.01 -3.99 -14.97
CA HIS A 139 0.94 -4.98 -16.05
C HIS A 139 0.19 -4.46 -17.31
N GLY A 140 0.07 -3.15 -17.50
CA GLY A 140 -0.79 -2.55 -18.53
C GLY A 140 -0.13 -1.52 -19.45
N LEU A 141 0.97 -0.87 -19.06
CA LEU A 141 1.57 0.21 -19.86
C LEU A 141 3.09 0.21 -19.71
N ARG A 142 3.76 -0.70 -20.44
CA ARG A 142 5.18 -0.55 -20.74
C ARG A 142 5.38 0.65 -21.64
N GLN A 143 5.72 1.80 -21.08
CA GLN A 143 6.67 2.67 -21.75
C GLN A 143 8.05 2.11 -21.43
N THR A 144 8.73 1.59 -22.44
CA THR A 144 10.00 0.87 -22.35
C THR A 144 11.20 1.76 -22.00
N GLU A 145 10.97 3.04 -21.67
CA GLU A 145 12.03 4.04 -21.44
C GLU A 145 12.13 4.51 -19.98
N GLU A 146 11.17 4.17 -19.11
CA GLU A 146 11.18 4.58 -17.71
C GLU A 146 11.95 3.56 -16.83
N PRO A 147 12.77 4.03 -15.87
CA PRO A 147 13.46 3.14 -14.95
C PRO A 147 12.46 2.37 -14.09
N SER A 148 12.81 1.12 -13.75
CA SER A 148 12.05 0.31 -12.79
C SER A 148 11.90 1.05 -11.46
N LYS A 149 10.72 0.95 -10.84
CA LYS A 149 10.46 1.55 -9.52
C LYS A 149 10.22 0.44 -8.51
N VAL A 150 10.77 0.59 -7.32
CA VAL A 150 10.58 -0.34 -6.22
C VAL A 150 10.07 0.43 -5.02
N LEU A 151 9.01 -0.07 -4.42
CA LEU A 151 8.48 0.43 -3.16
C LEU A 151 8.78 -0.59 -2.07
N LEU A 152 9.42 -0.14 -1.01
CA LEU A 152 9.77 -0.96 0.15
C LEU A 152 9.19 -0.29 1.39
N VAL A 153 8.49 -1.05 2.23
CA VAL A 153 7.97 -0.55 3.51
C VAL A 153 8.52 -1.43 4.62
N GLU A 154 9.06 -0.76 5.62
CA GLU A 154 9.53 -1.34 6.87
C GLU A 154 8.71 -0.72 8.01
N PHE A 155 7.97 -1.54 8.74
CA PHE A 155 7.24 -1.11 9.93
C PHE A 155 8.11 -1.30 11.17
N LYS A 156 7.90 -0.45 12.17
CA LYS A 156 8.40 -0.69 13.53
C LYS A 156 7.29 -0.46 14.52
N ARG A 157 7.39 -1.13 15.66
CA ARG A 157 6.48 -0.93 16.80
C ARG A 157 6.28 0.58 17.12
N PRO A 158 5.02 1.06 17.23
CA PRO A 158 4.72 2.40 17.73
C PRO A 158 5.36 2.67 19.11
N GLY A 159 5.81 3.89 19.33
CA GLY A 159 6.41 4.35 20.58
C GLY A 159 7.74 3.67 20.96
N ARG A 160 8.35 2.87 20.06
CA ARG A 160 9.61 2.19 20.35
C ARG A 160 10.76 3.19 20.47
N THR A 161 11.38 3.23 21.65
CA THR A 161 12.50 4.15 21.95
C THR A 161 13.86 3.46 21.93
N SER A 162 13.91 2.15 22.18
CA SER A 162 15.12 1.34 22.23
C SER A 162 15.20 0.34 21.07
N TYR A 163 16.39 0.23 20.52
CA TYR A 163 16.76 -0.66 19.41
C TYR A 163 18.17 -1.18 19.71
N THR A 164 18.49 -2.41 19.36
CA THR A 164 19.89 -2.82 19.22
C THR A 164 20.47 -2.19 17.93
N ASP A 165 21.79 -2.13 17.80
CA ASP A 165 22.38 -1.41 16.67
C ASP A 165 22.20 -2.17 15.33
N ASP A 166 22.03 -3.49 15.38
CA ASP A 166 21.64 -4.37 14.27
C ASP A 166 20.19 -4.17 13.82
N GLU A 167 19.33 -3.66 14.72
CA GLU A 167 17.92 -3.34 14.44
C GLU A 167 17.72 -1.94 13.81
N ASN A 168 18.79 -1.24 13.40
CA ASN A 168 18.66 0.07 12.76
C ASN A 168 17.85 -0.03 11.45
N PRO A 169 16.65 0.56 11.37
CA PRO A 169 15.77 0.36 10.22
C PRO A 169 16.31 0.98 8.92
N GLN A 170 17.12 2.05 9.01
CA GLN A 170 17.81 2.58 7.84
C GLN A 170 18.74 1.52 7.24
N PHE A 171 19.54 0.87 8.08
CA PHE A 171 20.48 -0.15 7.62
C PHE A 171 19.77 -1.41 7.14
N GLN A 172 18.61 -1.77 7.71
CA GLN A 172 17.78 -2.86 7.19
C GLN A 172 17.29 -2.55 5.76
N VAL A 173 16.70 -1.37 5.54
CA VAL A 173 16.28 -0.91 4.22
C VAL A 173 17.44 -0.89 3.22
N GLU A 174 18.58 -0.33 3.58
CA GLU A 174 19.77 -0.27 2.71
C GLU A 174 20.31 -1.67 2.36
N ARG A 175 20.26 -2.64 3.30
CA ARG A 175 20.60 -4.04 3.02
C ARG A 175 19.67 -4.65 1.98
N TYR A 176 18.36 -4.45 2.11
CA TYR A 176 17.39 -4.94 1.13
C TYR A 176 17.62 -4.32 -0.25
N VAL A 177 17.80 -3.00 -0.32
CA VAL A 177 18.09 -2.32 -1.58
C VAL A 177 19.35 -2.88 -2.25
N LYS A 178 20.42 -3.09 -1.49
CA LYS A 178 21.66 -3.67 -2.00
C LYS A 178 21.45 -5.09 -2.53
N GLN A 179 20.65 -5.91 -1.85
CA GLN A 179 20.30 -7.26 -2.30
C GLN A 179 19.50 -7.22 -3.61
N LEU A 180 18.53 -6.32 -3.70
CA LEU A 180 17.72 -6.11 -4.91
C LEU A 180 18.58 -5.71 -6.11
N GLN A 181 19.54 -4.81 -5.91
CA GLN A 181 20.49 -4.39 -6.94
C GLN A 181 21.46 -5.50 -7.36
N SER A 182 21.70 -6.52 -6.52
CA SER A 182 22.57 -7.65 -6.86
C SER A 182 21.95 -8.64 -7.86
N GLY A 183 20.63 -8.56 -8.08
CA GLY A 183 19.89 -9.40 -9.04
C GLY A 183 19.59 -10.81 -8.51
N GLY A 184 19.18 -11.71 -9.41
CA GLY A 184 18.86 -13.11 -9.07
C GLY A 184 17.46 -13.34 -8.52
N LEU A 185 16.60 -12.33 -8.58
CA LEU A 185 15.22 -12.38 -8.07
C LEU A 185 14.26 -12.94 -9.11
N SER A 186 13.23 -13.64 -8.65
CA SER A 186 12.09 -14.05 -9.46
C SER A 186 10.80 -13.64 -8.77
N ASP A 187 9.78 -13.31 -9.56
CA ASP A 187 8.44 -12.99 -9.09
C ASP A 187 7.66 -14.25 -8.70
N VAL A 188 6.45 -14.11 -8.12
CA VAL A 188 5.60 -15.24 -7.67
C VAL A 188 5.21 -16.24 -8.76
N ARG A 189 5.49 -15.92 -10.04
CA ARG A 189 5.24 -16.77 -11.20
C ARG A 189 6.54 -17.37 -11.74
N GLY A 190 7.65 -17.22 -11.02
CA GLY A 190 8.98 -17.66 -11.42
C GLY A 190 9.61 -16.82 -12.54
N ARG A 191 9.08 -15.63 -12.85
CA ARG A 191 9.66 -14.75 -13.87
C ARG A 191 10.80 -13.95 -13.27
N PRO A 192 12.00 -13.92 -13.88
CA PRO A 192 13.10 -13.10 -13.38
C PRO A 192 12.70 -11.63 -13.26
N ILE A 193 13.00 -11.03 -12.11
CA ILE A 193 12.85 -9.59 -11.89
C ILE A 193 14.15 -8.93 -12.35
N SER A 194 14.07 -8.13 -13.40
CA SER A 194 15.23 -7.38 -13.90
C SER A 194 15.21 -5.97 -13.31
N LEU A 195 16.04 -5.75 -12.29
CA LEU A 195 16.36 -4.42 -11.78
C LEU A 195 17.73 -4.04 -12.33
N ASP A 196 17.85 -2.81 -12.83
CA ASP A 196 19.13 -2.26 -13.28
C ASP A 196 19.64 -1.19 -12.29
N GLN A 197 20.80 -0.62 -12.59
CA GLN A 197 21.41 0.42 -11.76
C GLN A 197 20.60 1.73 -11.73
N ASN A 198 19.68 1.93 -12.68
CA ASN A 198 18.82 3.11 -12.75
C ASN A 198 17.52 2.95 -11.95
N THR A 199 17.25 1.75 -11.43
CA THR A 199 16.08 1.45 -10.60
C THR A 199 15.92 2.47 -9.48
N ILE A 200 14.73 3.05 -9.37
CA ILE A 200 14.38 4.04 -8.34
C ILE A 200 13.69 3.35 -7.17
N PHE A 201 14.25 3.49 -5.98
CA PHE A 201 13.72 2.93 -4.73
C PHE A 201 13.01 4.02 -3.91
N TYR A 202 11.71 3.85 -3.70
CA TYR A 202 10.92 4.63 -2.74
C TYR A 202 10.73 3.78 -1.49
N CYS A 203 11.54 4.03 -0.48
CA CYS A 203 11.51 3.28 0.76
C CYS A 203 10.77 4.08 1.84
N TYR A 204 9.99 3.37 2.65
CA TYR A 204 9.27 3.92 3.78
C TYR A 204 9.69 3.18 5.04
N ILE A 205 10.01 3.94 6.09
CA ILE A 205 10.12 3.44 7.45
C ILE A 205 8.95 4.05 8.22
N VAL A 206 8.06 3.20 8.73
CA VAL A 206 6.94 3.62 9.57
C VAL A 206 7.33 3.38 11.02
N ALA A 207 7.80 4.43 11.68
CA ALA A 207 8.28 4.40 13.05
C ALA A 207 8.16 5.78 13.70
N ASP A 208 7.79 5.81 14.98
CA ASP A 208 7.73 7.07 15.71
C ASP A 208 9.14 7.63 15.94
N ILE A 209 9.30 8.94 15.74
CA ILE A 209 10.60 9.63 15.80
C ILE A 209 10.92 9.96 17.26
N VAL A 210 11.24 8.92 18.03
CA VAL A 210 11.55 8.99 19.46
C VAL A 210 12.78 8.15 19.81
N GLY A 211 13.45 8.46 20.93
CA GLY A 211 14.58 7.67 21.42
C GLY A 211 15.73 7.54 20.40
N LYS A 212 16.20 6.30 20.16
CA LYS A 212 17.27 6.04 19.19
C LYS A 212 16.90 6.44 17.76
N MET A 213 15.63 6.30 17.37
CA MET A 213 15.19 6.68 16.02
C MET A 213 15.42 8.17 15.75
N ASP A 214 15.08 9.02 16.71
CA ASP A 214 15.35 10.47 16.65
C ASP A 214 16.85 10.75 16.54
N THR A 215 17.67 10.04 17.32
CA THR A 215 19.13 10.21 17.33
C THR A 215 19.77 9.81 16.00
N TRP A 216 19.44 8.63 15.48
CA TRP A 216 20.02 8.11 14.23
C TRP A 216 19.62 8.92 13.01
N THR A 217 18.40 9.47 13.00
CA THR A 217 17.89 10.23 11.87
C THR A 217 18.02 11.75 12.05
N TYR A 218 18.77 12.21 13.06
CA TYR A 218 18.91 13.64 13.37
C TYR A 218 19.40 14.48 12.18
N SER A 219 20.26 13.91 11.33
CA SER A 219 20.83 14.58 10.15
C SER A 219 19.92 14.51 8.91
N TRP A 220 18.81 13.77 8.97
CA TRP A 220 17.90 13.65 7.84
C TRP A 220 17.18 14.98 7.60
N GLN A 221 16.82 15.22 6.34
CA GLN A 221 16.00 16.38 6.02
C GLN A 221 14.60 16.18 6.59
N ARG A 222 13.97 17.24 7.10
CA ARG A 222 12.55 17.16 7.48
C ARG A 222 11.66 17.17 6.25
N THR A 223 10.50 16.53 6.34
CA THR A 223 9.42 16.70 5.36
C THR A 223 8.90 18.13 5.38
N ALA A 224 8.17 18.56 4.35
CA ALA A 224 7.72 19.94 4.20
C ALA A 224 6.82 20.43 5.35
N ASP A 225 6.03 19.51 5.93
CA ASP A 225 5.20 19.75 7.11
C ASP A 225 5.97 19.63 8.45
N GLY A 226 7.24 19.25 8.40
CA GLY A 226 8.14 19.12 9.54
C GLY A 226 7.91 17.91 10.44
N ARG A 227 6.92 17.05 10.16
CA ARG A 227 6.51 15.91 11.00
C ARG A 227 7.32 14.64 10.75
N GLY A 228 7.72 14.41 9.50
CA GLY A 228 8.53 13.27 9.07
C GLY A 228 9.98 13.65 8.76
N ARG A 229 10.74 12.66 8.30
CA ARG A 229 12.12 12.83 7.83
C ARG A 229 12.34 12.13 6.50
N ILE A 230 13.29 12.61 5.73
CA ILE A 230 13.66 12.02 4.45
C ILE A 230 15.17 11.98 4.28
N TYR A 231 15.66 10.81 3.94
CA TYR A 231 17.03 10.55 3.54
C TYR A 231 17.09 10.32 2.03
N ARG A 232 17.95 11.08 1.38
CA ARG A 232 18.27 10.93 -0.04
C ARG A 232 19.75 10.62 -0.15
N PRO A 233 20.14 9.38 -0.45
CA PRO A 233 21.54 9.06 -0.63
C PRO A 233 22.08 9.78 -1.86
N ASN A 234 23.31 10.29 -1.77
CA ASN A 234 24.01 10.82 -2.95
C ASN A 234 24.51 9.68 -3.87
N ASN A 235 24.80 8.52 -3.26
CA ASN A 235 25.41 7.36 -3.92
C ASN A 235 24.80 6.06 -3.34
N GLY A 236 24.89 4.95 -4.07
CA GLY A 236 24.45 3.63 -3.62
C GLY A 236 23.17 3.19 -4.34
N PHE A 237 22.07 3.93 -4.17
CA PHE A 237 20.83 3.69 -4.91
C PHE A 237 20.14 5.00 -5.29
N HIS A 238 19.28 4.93 -6.31
CA HIS A 238 18.51 6.09 -6.76
C HIS A 238 17.19 6.11 -5.99
N GLY A 239 16.85 7.22 -5.34
CA GLY A 239 15.57 7.36 -4.65
C GLY A 239 15.70 7.95 -3.25
N SER A 240 14.85 7.49 -2.32
CA SER A 240 14.79 8.04 -0.97
C SER A 240 14.25 7.05 0.04
N ILE A 241 14.61 7.25 1.31
CA ILE A 241 13.97 6.64 2.47
C ILE A 241 13.19 7.73 3.20
N GLU A 242 11.88 7.55 3.35
CA GLU A 242 11.00 8.43 4.09
C GLU A 242 10.63 7.79 5.43
N LEU A 243 10.89 8.51 6.53
CA LEU A 243 10.54 8.11 7.89
C LEU A 243 9.29 8.89 8.33
N LEU A 244 8.24 8.15 8.67
CA LEU A 244 6.94 8.67 9.06
C LEU A 244 6.50 8.02 10.37
N GLY A 245 5.98 8.83 11.30
CA GLY A 245 5.34 8.31 12.52
C GLY A 245 3.98 7.67 12.22
N TRP A 246 3.50 6.81 13.12
CA TRP A 246 2.22 6.11 12.94
C TRP A 246 1.03 7.06 12.88
N ASP A 247 0.97 8.03 13.80
CA ASP A 247 -0.10 9.03 13.84
C ASP A 247 -0.11 9.88 12.56
N GLN A 248 1.08 10.25 12.07
CA GLN A 248 1.23 11.00 10.82
C GLN A 248 0.71 10.17 9.64
N LEU A 249 1.13 8.91 9.53
CA LEU A 249 0.73 8.01 8.46
C LEU A 249 -0.79 7.93 8.31
N ILE A 250 -1.48 7.67 9.44
CA ILE A 250 -2.93 7.48 9.47
C ILE A 250 -3.65 8.81 9.21
N SER A 251 -3.19 9.91 9.83
CA SER A 251 -3.74 11.24 9.62
C SER A 251 -3.64 11.66 8.15
N ASP A 252 -2.51 11.40 7.50
CA ASP A 252 -2.27 11.74 6.10
C ASP A 252 -3.13 10.86 5.18
N ALA A 253 -3.29 9.58 5.49
CA ALA A 253 -4.18 8.68 4.76
C ALA A 253 -5.65 9.15 4.86
N ARG A 254 -6.09 9.59 6.05
CA ARG A 254 -7.42 10.18 6.25
C ARG A 254 -7.59 11.46 5.46
N ALA A 255 -6.62 12.37 5.53
CA ALA A 255 -6.64 13.63 4.80
C ALA A 255 -6.74 13.43 3.27
N ARG A 256 -5.99 12.47 2.71
CA ARG A 256 -6.08 12.09 1.28
C ARG A 256 -7.47 11.59 0.89
N ASN A 257 -8.19 10.96 1.83
CA ASN A 257 -9.51 10.39 1.57
C ASN A 257 -10.69 11.32 1.96
N GLN A 258 -10.43 12.46 2.60
CA GLN A 258 -11.46 13.36 3.13
C GLN A 258 -12.44 13.86 2.05
N ALA A 259 -11.92 14.28 0.89
CA ALA A 259 -12.77 14.75 -0.21
C ALA A 259 -13.75 13.66 -0.71
N PHE A 260 -13.35 12.38 -0.63
CA PHE A 260 -14.23 11.26 -0.99
C PHE A 260 -15.30 11.03 0.08
N PHE A 261 -14.96 11.14 1.36
CA PHE A 261 -15.92 11.05 2.47
C PHE A 261 -16.98 12.15 2.36
N ASP A 262 -16.56 13.39 2.15
CA ASP A 262 -17.44 14.55 1.99
C ASP A 262 -18.39 14.34 0.80
N LYS A 263 -17.86 13.85 -0.33
CA LYS A 263 -18.65 13.57 -1.53
C LYS A 263 -19.66 12.45 -1.32
N ALA A 264 -19.33 11.44 -0.51
CA ALA A 264 -20.23 10.34 -0.16
C ALA A 264 -21.23 10.69 0.96
N GLY A 265 -21.15 11.91 1.52
CA GLY A 265 -22.00 12.33 2.65
C GLY A 265 -21.64 11.63 3.96
N ILE A 266 -20.40 11.17 4.10
CA ILE A 266 -19.91 10.47 5.28
C ILE A 266 -19.05 11.44 6.09
N SER A 267 -19.30 11.52 7.39
CA SER A 267 -18.46 12.32 8.30
C SER A 267 -16.99 11.87 8.25
N GLY A 268 -16.07 12.83 8.35
CA GLY A 268 -14.64 12.54 8.55
C GLY A 268 -14.34 11.92 9.92
N GLU A 269 -15.22 12.14 10.91
CA GLU A 269 -15.10 11.58 12.27
C GLU A 269 -15.28 10.07 12.29
N SER A 270 -14.55 9.37 13.17
CA SER A 270 -14.60 7.91 13.29
C SER A 270 -16.03 7.39 13.48
N PHE A 271 -16.40 6.30 12.78
CA PHE A 271 -17.67 5.61 13.01
C PHE A 271 -17.82 5.06 14.43
N PHE A 272 -16.72 4.94 15.17
CA PHE A 272 -16.68 4.37 16.51
C PHE A 272 -16.57 5.41 17.62
N SER A 273 -16.51 6.72 17.30
CA SER A 273 -16.48 7.78 18.32
C SER A 273 -17.82 7.93 19.08
N SER A 274 -18.89 7.34 18.56
CA SER A 274 -20.23 7.34 19.15
C SER A 274 -20.61 6.03 19.89
N LEU A 275 -19.68 5.09 20.04
CA LEU A 275 -19.86 3.81 20.76
C LEU A 275 -19.16 3.86 22.12
#